data_AF-G7INE2-F1
#
_entry.id   AF-G7INE2-F1
#
_cell.length_a   1.000
_cell.length_b   1.000
_cell.length_c   1.000
_cell.angle_alpha   90.00
_cell.angle_beta   90.00
_cell.angle_gamma   90.00
#
_symmetry.space_group_name_H-M   'P 1'
#
loop_
_entity.id
_entity.type
_entity.pdbx_description
1 polymer ?
#
loop_
_entity_poly.entity_id
_entity_poly.type
_entity_poly.pdbx_seq_one_letter_code
_entity_poly.pdbx_strand_id
1 'polypeptide(L)'
;MSYRHIFIIKGKVILTGQDFIIANVYAPCDTIAKQELWVCLSQFILDTRDANVCVCGDFNSVRTKEEIRGRSVVFRQLDADNFNNFIDNSFPIDLPICGTLFTWYRGDGISMSRIDRFFVSAKWCDSWPNCI
;
A
#
# COMPACT_ATOMS: atom_id res chain seq x y z
N MET A 1 -14.37 15.31 -1.27
CA MET A 1 -13.52 14.98 -2.43
C MET A 1 -13.62 13.48 -2.66
N SER A 2 -14.01 13.04 -3.86
CA SER A 2 -14.05 11.60 -4.19
C SER A 2 -12.66 11.20 -4.66
N TYR A 3 -11.91 10.44 -3.86
CA TYR A 3 -10.65 9.86 -4.31
C TYR A 3 -10.97 8.74 -5.31
N ARG A 4 -10.57 8.89 -6.57
CA ARG A 4 -10.59 7.77 -7.51
C ARG A 4 -9.62 6.72 -6.98
N HIS A 5 -9.96 5.42 -7.09
CA HIS A 5 -9.10 4.31 -6.65
C HIS A 5 -8.96 4.09 -5.14
N ILE A 6 -9.63 4.88 -4.29
CA ILE A 6 -9.54 4.73 -2.82
C ILE A 6 -10.94 4.70 -2.21
N PHE A 7 -11.20 3.68 -1.39
CA PHE A 7 -12.37 3.61 -0.53
C PHE A 7 -11.95 3.78 0.93
N ILE A 8 -12.45 4.84 1.58
CA ILE A 8 -12.03 5.21 2.94
C ILE A 8 -13.16 4.91 3.93
N ILE A 9 -12.83 4.17 4.98
CA ILE A 9 -13.69 3.87 6.12
C ILE A 9 -13.08 4.53 7.36
N LYS A 10 -13.91 5.18 8.17
CA LYS A 10 -13.54 5.65 9.51
C LYS A 10 -14.38 4.89 10.52
N GLY A 11 -13.75 4.48 11.62
CA GLY A 11 -14.43 3.69 12.64
C GLY A 11 -13.81 3.88 14.01
N LYS A 12 -14.41 3.22 14.99
CA LYS A 12 -13.96 3.19 16.38
C LYS A 12 -13.94 1.74 16.86
N VAL A 13 -12.83 1.32 17.46
CA VAL A 13 -12.73 0.00 18.08
C VAL A 13 -13.63 -0.02 19.32
N ILE A 14 -14.61 -0.93 19.35
CA ILE A 14 -15.65 -0.94 20.40
C ILE A 14 -15.05 -1.09 21.81
N LEU A 15 -14.07 -1.98 21.98
CA LEU A 15 -13.51 -2.31 23.29
C LEU A 15 -12.60 -1.20 23.86
N THR A 16 -11.83 -0.51 23.00
CA THR A 16 -10.85 0.49 23.44
C THR A 16 -11.31 1.92 23.23
N GLY A 17 -12.37 2.13 22.45
CA GLY A 17 -12.85 3.47 22.05
C GLY A 17 -11.90 4.21 21.09
N GLN A 18 -10.82 3.57 20.62
CA GLN A 18 -9.83 4.18 19.74
C GLN A 18 -10.39 4.35 18.33
N ASP A 19 -10.24 5.56 17.77
CA ASP A 19 -10.59 5.84 16.39
C ASP A 19 -9.54 5.27 15.42
N PHE A 20 -9.99 4.89 14.23
CA PHE A 20 -9.14 4.41 13.15
C PHE A 20 -9.66 4.81 11.77
N ILE A 21 -8.77 4.80 10.79
CA ILE A 21 -9.05 5.03 9.39
C ILE A 21 -8.45 3.89 8.57
N ILE A 22 -9.25 3.28 7.70
CA ILE A 22 -8.79 2.32 6.70
C ILE A 22 -9.04 2.91 5.33
N ALA A 23 -7.98 3.03 4.52
CA ALA A 23 -8.05 3.42 3.13
C ALA A 23 -7.70 2.20 2.25
N ASN A 24 -8.73 1.60 1.65
CA ASN A 24 -8.54 0.50 0.71
C ASN A 24 -8.24 1.05 -0.69
N VAL A 25 -7.13 0.67 -1.27
CA VAL A 25 -6.58 1.13 -2.54
C VAL A 25 -6.76 0.06 -3.60
N TYR A 26 -7.20 0.49 -4.79
CA TYR A 26 -7.14 -0.31 -6.02
C TYR A 26 -6.49 0.52 -7.13
N ALA A 27 -5.16 0.51 -7.13
CA ALA A 27 -4.36 1.35 -8.00
C ALA A 27 -4.51 0.95 -9.48
N PRO A 28 -4.52 1.92 -10.40
CA PRO A 28 -4.59 1.63 -11.83
C PRO A 28 -3.31 0.94 -12.34
N CYS A 29 -3.40 0.25 -13.48
CA CYS A 29 -2.22 -0.33 -14.14
C CYS A 29 -1.40 0.71 -14.93
N ASP A 30 -2.00 1.86 -15.25
CA ASP A 30 -1.37 2.95 -15.99
C ASP A 30 -0.38 3.74 -15.14
N THR A 31 0.79 4.05 -15.69
CA THR A 31 1.89 4.71 -14.96
C THR A 31 1.53 6.14 -14.56
N ILE A 32 0.87 6.91 -15.43
CA ILE A 32 0.53 8.31 -15.16
C ILE A 32 -0.54 8.37 -14.07
N ALA A 33 -1.59 7.55 -14.20
CA ALA A 33 -2.66 7.48 -13.21
C ALA A 33 -2.16 6.97 -11.85
N LYS A 34 -1.16 6.06 -11.82
CA LYS A 34 -0.48 5.67 -10.58
C LYS A 34 0.25 6.84 -9.93
N GLN A 35 0.98 7.63 -10.71
CA GLN A 35 1.72 8.77 -10.17
C GLN A 35 0.77 9.82 -9.55
N GLU A 36 -0.36 10.10 -10.19
CA GLU A 36 -1.40 10.97 -9.62
C GLU A 36 -1.95 10.41 -8.30
N LEU A 37 -2.22 9.10 -8.25
CA LEU A 37 -2.67 8.40 -7.04
C LEU A 37 -1.63 8.50 -5.92
N TRP A 38 -0.34 8.35 -6.22
CA TRP A 38 0.75 8.47 -5.26
C TRP A 38 0.83 9.85 -4.63
N VAL A 39 0.66 10.92 -5.42
CA VAL A 39 0.60 12.30 -4.89
C VAL A 39 -0.60 12.46 -3.95
N CYS A 40 -1.78 11.97 -4.34
CA CYS A 40 -2.97 12.02 -3.48
C CYS A 40 -2.82 11.21 -2.19
N LEU A 41 -2.27 10.00 -2.26
CA LEU A 41 -2.05 9.13 -1.10
C LEU A 41 -1.00 9.70 -0.16
N SER A 42 0.11 10.25 -0.67
CA SER A 42 1.11 10.94 0.15
C SER A 42 0.48 12.05 0.98
N GLN A 43 -0.31 12.91 0.35
CA GLN A 43 -0.98 14.00 1.05
C GLN A 43 -1.96 13.46 2.11
N PHE A 44 -2.76 12.45 1.77
CA PHE A 44 -3.68 11.83 2.72
C PHE A 44 -2.96 11.25 3.94
N ILE A 45 -1.85 10.53 3.74
CA ILE A 45 -1.06 9.95 4.83
C ILE A 45 -0.46 11.05 5.71
N LEU A 46 0.10 12.10 5.11
CA LEU A 46 0.68 13.23 5.84
C LEU A 46 -0.38 13.99 6.66
N ASP A 47 -1.55 14.24 6.08
CA ASP A 47 -2.68 14.92 6.74
C ASP A 47 -3.27 14.09 7.91
N THR A 48 -3.08 12.77 7.88
CA THR A 48 -3.66 11.84 8.86
C THR A 48 -2.62 11.12 9.71
N ARG A 49 -1.35 11.57 9.68
CA ARG A 49 -0.22 10.89 10.33
C ARG A 49 -0.37 10.69 11.84
N ASP A 50 -1.09 11.60 12.50
CA ASP A 50 -1.32 11.60 13.95
C ASP A 50 -2.53 10.74 14.35
N ALA A 51 -3.22 10.12 13.38
CA ALA A 51 -4.31 9.18 13.58
C ALA A 51 -3.86 7.73 13.35
N ASN A 52 -4.64 6.78 13.86
CA ASN A 52 -4.49 5.36 13.52
C ASN A 52 -4.96 5.13 12.08
N VAL A 53 -4.01 5.03 11.15
CA VAL A 53 -4.33 4.88 9.72
C VAL A 53 -3.70 3.61 9.17
N CYS A 54 -4.48 2.87 8.41
CA CYS A 54 -4.01 1.77 7.56
C CYS A 54 -4.42 2.06 6.11
N VAL A 55 -3.44 2.17 5.22
CA VAL A 55 -3.63 2.20 3.77
C VAL A 55 -3.30 0.80 3.24
N CYS A 56 -4.26 0.11 2.66
CA CYS A 56 -4.09 -1.28 2.25
C CYS A 56 -4.75 -1.57 0.91
N GLY A 57 -4.45 -2.72 0.32
CA GLY A 57 -5.07 -3.17 -0.93
C GLY A 57 -4.05 -3.42 -2.02
N ASP A 58 -4.50 -3.34 -3.27
CA ASP A 58 -3.72 -3.63 -4.48
C ASP A 58 -3.10 -2.34 -5.03
N PHE A 59 -1.77 -2.26 -4.97
CA PHE A 59 -1.00 -1.10 -5.43
C PHE A 59 -0.55 -1.22 -6.90
N ASN A 60 -0.76 -2.38 -7.55
CA ASN A 60 -0.31 -2.67 -8.91
C ASN A 60 1.15 -2.23 -9.19
N SER A 61 1.99 -2.29 -8.15
CA SER A 61 3.37 -1.80 -8.13
C SER A 61 4.25 -2.65 -7.23
N VAL A 62 5.44 -2.94 -7.73
CA VAL A 62 6.51 -3.62 -6.99
C VAL A 62 7.58 -2.61 -6.61
N ARG A 63 8.25 -2.82 -5.48
CA ARG A 63 9.35 -1.98 -4.97
C ARG A 63 10.69 -2.40 -5.56
N THR A 64 10.88 -3.70 -5.76
CA THR A 64 12.17 -4.26 -6.22
C THR A 64 11.98 -5.39 -7.24
N LYS A 65 13.09 -5.81 -7.88
CA LYS A 65 13.07 -6.89 -8.88
C LYS A 65 12.72 -8.24 -8.28
N GLU A 66 13.02 -8.44 -7.00
CA GLU A 66 12.78 -9.70 -6.28
C GLU A 66 11.30 -9.94 -6.03
N GLU A 67 10.49 -8.87 -6.05
CA GLU A 67 9.04 -8.91 -5.84
C GLU A 67 8.25 -9.24 -7.11
N ILE A 68 8.92 -9.58 -8.21
CA ILE A 68 8.28 -9.98 -9.46
C ILE A 68 9.00 -11.15 -10.13
N ARG A 69 8.24 -12.12 -10.66
CA ARG A 69 8.76 -13.28 -11.40
C ARG A 69 7.88 -13.62 -12.59
N GLY A 70 8.47 -14.15 -13.66
CA GLY A 70 7.77 -14.71 -14.83
C GLY A 70 8.65 -14.71 -16.09
N ARG A 71 8.33 -15.55 -17.09
CA ARG A 71 9.17 -15.79 -18.29
C ARG A 71 9.43 -14.56 -19.17
N SER A 72 8.52 -13.60 -19.18
CA SER A 72 8.60 -12.39 -20.01
C SER A 72 8.29 -11.13 -19.23
N VAL A 73 8.50 -11.18 -17.91
CA VAL A 73 8.17 -10.06 -17.05
C VAL A 73 9.27 -9.01 -17.12
N VAL A 74 8.89 -7.80 -17.54
CA VAL A 74 9.76 -6.63 -17.56
C VAL A 74 9.59 -5.87 -16.26
N PHE A 75 10.67 -5.78 -15.49
CA PHE A 75 10.71 -4.89 -14.34
C PHE A 75 10.73 -3.43 -14.81
N ARG A 76 9.65 -2.70 -14.52
CA ARG A 76 9.51 -1.29 -14.86
C ARG A 76 10.18 -0.44 -13.78
N GLN A 77 11.45 -0.11 -13.98
CA GLN A 77 12.25 0.66 -13.02
C GLN A 77 11.57 1.97 -12.64
N LEU A 78 11.04 2.73 -13.60
CA LEU A 78 10.36 4.00 -13.34
C LEU A 78 9.12 3.86 -12.44
N ASP A 79 8.31 2.81 -12.64
CA ASP A 79 7.12 2.55 -11.80
C ASP A 79 7.57 2.24 -10.36
N ALA A 80 8.62 1.44 -10.20
CA ALA A 80 9.17 1.09 -8.89
C ALA A 80 9.79 2.31 -8.19
N ASP A 81 10.52 3.15 -8.90
CA ASP A 81 11.13 4.37 -8.36
C ASP A 81 10.05 5.35 -7.88
N ASN A 82 8.99 5.55 -8.69
CA ASN A 82 7.86 6.39 -8.30
C ASN A 82 7.15 5.85 -7.05
N PHE A 83 6.97 4.53 -6.96
CA PHE A 83 6.34 3.90 -5.82
C PHE A 83 7.20 3.97 -4.55
N ASN A 84 8.52 3.75 -4.67
CA ASN A 84 9.45 3.92 -3.54
C ASN A 84 9.52 5.38 -3.09
N ASN A 85 9.57 6.34 -4.02
CA ASN A 85 9.51 7.77 -3.68
C ASN A 85 8.22 8.13 -2.93
N PHE A 86 7.09 7.52 -3.27
CA PHE A 86 5.85 7.70 -2.50
C PHE A 86 6.02 7.25 -1.05
N ILE A 87 6.55 6.04 -0.84
CA ILE A 87 6.79 5.48 0.49
C ILE A 87 7.77 6.37 1.26
N ASP A 88 8.89 6.74 0.64
CA ASP A 88 9.94 7.52 1.30
C ASP A 88 9.47 8.93 1.68
N ASN A 89 8.60 9.56 0.88
CA ASN A 89 8.12 10.92 1.14
C ASN A 89 6.94 10.98 2.12
N SER A 90 6.16 9.90 2.26
CA SER A 90 5.01 9.85 3.16
C SER A 90 5.27 9.07 4.46
N PHE A 91 6.41 8.38 4.54
CA PHE A 91 6.90 7.62 5.68
C PHE A 91 5.90 6.63 6.33
N PRO A 92 5.05 5.90 5.58
CA PRO A 92 4.27 4.84 6.17
C PRO A 92 5.16 3.64 6.55
N ILE A 93 4.74 2.89 7.55
CA ILE A 93 5.37 1.63 7.91
C ILE A 93 4.78 0.53 7.00
N ASP A 94 5.62 -0.04 6.12
CA ASP A 94 5.28 -1.21 5.27
C ASP A 94 5.27 -2.46 6.15
N LEU A 95 4.09 -3.01 6.44
CA LEU A 95 4.00 -4.23 7.24
C LEU A 95 4.62 -5.41 6.49
N PRO A 96 5.36 -6.29 7.20
CA PRO A 96 5.98 -7.44 6.58
C PRO A 96 4.91 -8.40 6.04
N ILE A 97 5.25 -9.06 4.93
CA ILE A 97 4.43 -10.18 4.45
C ILE A 97 4.80 -11.43 5.24
N CYS A 98 3.78 -12.15 5.73
CA CYS A 98 3.95 -13.39 6.45
C CYS A 98 3.53 -14.58 5.56
N GLY A 99 4.38 -15.60 5.48
CA GLY A 99 4.11 -16.79 4.67
C GLY A 99 4.71 -16.70 3.26
N THR A 100 3.90 -16.35 2.25
CA THR A 100 4.34 -16.30 0.85
C THR A 100 5.00 -14.97 0.52
N LEU A 101 5.99 -14.96 -0.38
CA LEU A 101 6.67 -13.74 -0.81
C LEU A 101 5.88 -12.93 -1.87
N PHE A 102 4.83 -13.53 -2.44
CA PHE A 102 3.99 -12.94 -3.48
C PHE A 102 2.53 -12.94 -3.05
N THR A 103 1.77 -11.98 -3.55
CA THR A 103 0.34 -11.78 -3.22
C THR A 103 -0.56 -12.00 -4.43
N TRP A 104 -0.01 -11.83 -5.63
CA TRP A 104 -0.71 -12.05 -6.89
C TRP A 104 -0.03 -13.13 -7.72
N TYR A 105 -0.85 -14.00 -8.32
CA TYR A 105 -0.42 -15.12 -9.16
C TYR A 105 -1.24 -15.14 -10.45
N ARG A 106 -0.56 -15.23 -11.59
CA ARG A 106 -1.21 -15.44 -12.87
C ARG A 106 -1.53 -16.93 -13.04
N GLY A 107 -2.61 -17.24 -13.76
CA GLY A 107 -2.99 -18.61 -14.11
C GLY A 107 -2.01 -19.37 -15.02
N ASP A 108 -0.87 -18.77 -15.37
CA ASP A 108 0.20 -19.44 -16.14
C ASP A 108 1.12 -20.30 -15.25
N GLY A 109 0.95 -20.24 -13.93
CA GLY A 109 1.70 -21.03 -12.95
C GLY A 109 3.15 -20.56 -12.73
N ILE A 110 3.57 -19.45 -13.34
CA ILE A 110 4.95 -18.94 -13.27
C ILE A 110 5.03 -17.46 -12.92
N SER A 111 4.04 -16.66 -13.34
CA SER A 111 4.06 -15.22 -13.17
C SER A 111 3.44 -14.87 -11.84
N MET A 112 4.18 -14.14 -11.01
CA MET A 112 3.77 -13.76 -9.67
C MET A 112 4.40 -12.44 -9.26
N SER A 113 3.69 -11.69 -8.42
CA SER A 113 4.14 -10.38 -7.94
C SER A 113 3.66 -10.09 -6.52
N ARG A 114 4.42 -9.27 -5.78
CA ARG A 114 3.97 -8.69 -4.51
C ARG A 114 3.45 -7.28 -4.76
N ILE A 115 2.14 -7.18 -4.93
CA ILE A 115 1.45 -5.91 -5.24
C ILE A 115 0.42 -5.52 -4.17
N ASP A 116 0.04 -6.45 -3.30
CA ASP A 116 -0.85 -6.17 -2.18
C ASP A 116 -0.02 -5.82 -0.93
N ARG A 117 -0.37 -4.71 -0.27
CA ARG A 117 0.37 -4.20 0.90
C ARG A 117 -0.55 -3.65 1.98
N PHE A 118 0.03 -3.54 3.17
CA PHE A 118 -0.54 -2.82 4.30
C PHE A 118 0.49 -1.81 4.79
N PHE A 119 0.18 -0.53 4.61
CA PHE A 119 0.94 0.61 5.09
C PHE A 119 0.23 1.18 6.31
N VAL A 120 0.94 1.34 7.43
CA VAL A 120 0.34 1.87 8.67
C VAL A 120 1.06 3.11 9.17
N SER A 121 0.35 3.99 9.86
CA SER A 121 0.96 5.13 10.55
C SER A 121 1.74 4.69 11.77
N ALA A 122 2.72 5.48 12.22
CA ALA A 122 3.41 5.21 13.49
C ALA A 122 2.43 5.12 14.67
N LYS A 123 1.40 5.97 14.66
CA LYS A 123 0.34 5.97 15.68
C LYS A 123 -0.43 4.65 15.75
N TRP A 124 -0.63 3.98 14.62
CA TRP A 124 -1.23 2.64 14.56
C TRP A 124 -0.40 1.64 15.37
N CYS A 125 0.92 1.61 15.17
CA CYS A 125 1.84 0.74 15.90
C CYS A 125 1.89 1.07 17.40
N ASP A 126 1.82 2.35 17.77
CA ASP A 126 1.73 2.75 19.18
C ASP A 126 0.46 2.25 19.86
N SER A 127 -0.67 2.29 19.13
CA SER A 127 -1.98 1.85 19.64
C SER A 127 -2.09 0.33 19.69
N TRP A 128 -1.46 -0.38 18.75
CA TRP A 128 -1.52 -1.84 18.62
C TRP A 128 -0.12 -2.43 18.34
N PRO A 129 0.75 -2.54 19.36
CA PRO A 129 2.16 -2.89 19.18
C PRO A 129 2.40 -4.33 18.66
N ASN A 130 1.39 -5.20 18.71
CA ASN A 130 1.46 -6.57 18.22
C ASN A 130 1.05 -6.70 16.73
N CYS A 131 1.01 -5.61 15.97
CA CYS A 131 0.63 -5.62 14.55
C CYS A 131 1.80 -5.93 13.59
N ILE A 132 3.03 -6.03 14.11
CA ILE A 132 4.26 -6.34 13.36
C ILE A 132 4.75 -7.73 13.76
#